data_AF-A0A4D6HFZ0-F1
#
_entry.id   AF-A0A4D6HFZ0-F1
#
_cell.length_a   1.000
_cell.length_b   1.000
_cell.length_c   1.000
_cell.angle_alpha   90.00
_cell.angle_beta   90.00
_cell.angle_gamma   90.00
#
_symmetry.space_group_name_H-M   'P 1'
#
loop_
_entity.id
_entity.type
_entity.pdbx_description
1 polymer ?
#
loop_
_entity_poly.entity_id
_entity_poly.type
_entity_poly.pdbx_seq_one_letter_code
_entity_poly.pdbx_strand_id
1 'polypeptide(L)'
;MEQMRYRGESVGDIIERSISAPESAPLLFLMGPYRLLDPKYVYAEGEFPLPTDPLAPSNEVPQPDLIETTLREIASRISEATAATAFIASDVDIPTRKEVADKGLDEPGMAVIDQSVAFARASAGNAFVFTKAGLTTGVGAETGAIPEHFRLRKPGESLRDPRMFCIFAEGERRDNGTYDPRFSSASIDEMDDAYDLRFMYFETREELVEKLVTFVEAYVIPLHGDDQL
;
A
#
# COMPACT_ATOMS: atom_id res chain seq x y z
N MET A 1 8.42 -10.00 -18.80
CA MET A 1 9.09 -9.85 -17.49
C MET A 1 9.00 -11.19 -16.75
N GLU A 2 10.09 -11.87 -16.36
CA GLU A 2 10.08 -13.23 -15.75
C GLU A 2 9.40 -13.30 -14.38
N GLN A 3 8.26 -13.97 -14.23
CA GLN A 3 7.47 -14.01 -12.98
C GLN A 3 8.33 -14.27 -11.72
N MET A 4 8.14 -13.47 -10.67
CA MET A 4 8.83 -13.70 -9.40
C MET A 4 8.31 -14.98 -8.75
N ARG A 5 9.22 -15.76 -8.17
CA ARG A 5 8.91 -17.05 -7.56
C ARG A 5 9.36 -17.11 -6.11
N TYR A 6 8.55 -17.73 -5.28
CA TYR A 6 8.88 -18.12 -3.92
C TYR A 6 8.82 -19.64 -3.81
N ARG A 7 9.93 -20.26 -3.41
CA ARG A 7 10.07 -21.73 -3.31
C ARG A 7 9.65 -22.50 -4.59
N GLY A 8 9.86 -21.88 -5.76
CA GLY A 8 9.52 -22.45 -7.06
C GLY A 8 8.09 -22.18 -7.53
N GLU A 9 7.21 -21.65 -6.67
CA GLU A 9 5.84 -21.25 -7.01
C GLU A 9 5.79 -19.77 -7.43
N SER A 10 4.86 -19.40 -8.30
CA SER A 10 4.64 -18.00 -8.69
C SER A 10 4.11 -17.21 -7.48
N VAL A 11 4.65 -16.01 -7.27
CA VAL A 11 4.16 -15.12 -6.19
C VAL A 11 2.71 -14.71 -6.42
N GLY A 12 2.27 -14.57 -7.68
CA GLY A 12 0.86 -14.28 -8.00
C GLY A 12 -0.08 -15.38 -7.51
N ASP A 13 0.24 -16.63 -7.80
CA ASP A 13 -0.56 -17.80 -7.41
C ASP A 13 -0.64 -17.95 -5.88
N ILE A 14 0.44 -17.59 -5.18
CA ILE A 14 0.45 -17.55 -3.71
C ILE A 14 -0.49 -16.46 -3.19
N ILE A 15 -0.41 -15.23 -3.74
CA ILE A 15 -1.29 -14.12 -3.35
C ILE A 15 -2.74 -14.50 -3.56
N GLU A 16 -3.10 -14.95 -4.77
CA GLU A 16 -4.48 -15.32 -5.12
C GLU A 16 -5.04 -16.37 -4.15
N ARG A 17 -4.23 -17.37 -3.78
CA ARG A 17 -4.62 -18.38 -2.80
C ARG A 17 -4.77 -17.80 -1.39
N SER A 18 -3.80 -17.03 -0.90
CA SER A 18 -3.81 -16.49 0.46
C SER A 18 -5.00 -15.58 0.71
N ILE A 19 -5.38 -14.76 -0.29
CA ILE A 19 -6.50 -13.83 -0.17
C ILE A 19 -7.80 -14.38 -0.74
N SER A 20 -7.80 -15.62 -1.23
CA SER A 20 -8.95 -16.27 -1.90
C SER A 20 -9.52 -15.42 -3.06
N ALA A 21 -8.65 -14.81 -3.86
CA ALA A 21 -9.05 -14.01 -5.02
C ALA A 21 -9.72 -14.87 -6.09
N PRO A 22 -10.74 -14.35 -6.80
CA PRO A 22 -11.23 -14.99 -8.02
C PRO A 22 -10.10 -15.09 -9.07
N GLU A 23 -10.10 -16.18 -9.83
CA GLU A 23 -9.12 -16.39 -10.90
C GLU A 23 -9.15 -15.24 -11.91
N SER A 24 -7.97 -14.73 -12.27
CA SER A 24 -7.80 -13.58 -13.19
C SER A 24 -8.39 -12.24 -12.73
N ALA A 25 -8.80 -12.11 -11.45
CA ALA A 25 -9.18 -10.80 -10.91
C ALA A 25 -7.95 -9.87 -10.88
N PRO A 26 -8.05 -8.62 -11.36
CA PRO A 26 -6.97 -7.64 -11.21
C PRO A 26 -6.64 -7.47 -9.73
N LEU A 27 -5.39 -7.68 -9.36
CA LEU A 27 -4.96 -7.53 -7.97
C LEU A 27 -4.58 -6.06 -7.68
N LEU A 28 -4.99 -5.52 -6.54
CA LEU A 28 -4.56 -4.21 -6.03
C LEU A 28 -3.71 -4.42 -4.77
N PHE A 29 -2.43 -4.04 -4.83
CA PHE A 29 -1.60 -4.01 -3.63
C PHE A 29 -1.79 -2.69 -2.89
N LEU A 30 -2.40 -2.75 -1.71
CA LEU A 30 -2.61 -1.62 -0.81
C LEU A 30 -1.49 -1.57 0.23
N MET A 31 -0.72 -0.49 0.20
CA MET A 31 0.43 -0.28 1.08
C MET A 31 0.16 0.90 1.98
N GLY A 32 0.23 0.70 3.30
CA GLY A 32 -0.05 1.75 4.27
C GLY A 32 0.69 1.50 5.58
N PRO A 33 0.65 2.46 6.52
CA PRO A 33 1.27 2.27 7.83
C PRO A 33 0.53 1.15 8.58
N TYR A 34 1.23 0.13 9.08
CA TYR A 34 0.59 -0.91 9.90
C TYR A 34 0.39 -0.51 11.36
N ARG A 35 1.01 0.60 11.78
CA ARG A 35 0.88 1.10 13.14
C ARG A 35 1.02 2.62 13.23
N LEU A 36 0.51 3.19 14.32
CA LEU A 36 0.73 4.59 14.68
C LEU A 36 2.18 4.82 15.08
N LEU A 37 2.66 6.04 14.88
CA LEU A 37 3.89 6.50 15.50
C LEU A 37 3.67 6.60 17.02
N ASP A 38 4.28 5.68 17.78
CA ASP A 38 4.27 5.70 19.24
C ASP A 38 5.58 6.33 19.78
N PRO A 39 5.53 7.55 20.38
CA PRO A 39 6.70 8.20 20.95
C PRO A 39 7.39 7.39 22.05
N LYS A 40 6.70 6.44 22.70
CA LYS A 40 7.28 5.57 23.74
C LYS A 40 8.39 4.67 23.23
N TYR A 41 8.46 4.42 21.91
CA TYR A 41 9.61 3.74 21.32
C TYR A 41 10.92 4.52 21.44
N VAL A 42 10.85 5.84 21.57
CA VAL A 42 12.01 6.74 21.62
C VAL A 42 12.21 7.30 23.02
N TYR A 43 11.12 7.64 23.70
CA TYR A 43 11.13 8.25 25.02
C TYR A 43 10.63 7.27 26.07
N ALA A 44 11.54 6.81 26.94
CA ALA A 44 11.23 5.85 28.00
C ALA A 44 10.37 6.43 29.14
N GLU A 45 10.33 7.75 29.27
CA GLU A 45 9.61 8.45 30.33
C GLU A 45 8.63 9.48 29.74
N GLY A 46 7.42 9.53 30.28
CA GLY A 46 6.36 10.45 29.89
C GLY A 46 5.08 9.75 29.38
N GLU A 47 3.94 10.43 29.55
CA GLU A 47 2.70 10.04 28.90
C GLU A 47 2.52 10.84 27.62
N PHE A 48 2.62 10.15 26.49
CA PHE A 48 2.38 10.72 25.17
C PHE A 48 1.08 10.13 24.64
N PRO A 49 -0.02 10.90 24.55
CA PRO A 49 -1.23 10.42 23.92
C PRO A 49 -0.94 10.15 22.44
N LEU A 50 -1.48 9.04 21.92
CA LEU A 50 -1.35 8.75 20.50
C LEU A 50 -2.13 9.79 19.69
N PRO A 51 -1.58 10.25 18.56
CA PRO A 51 -2.26 11.18 17.69
C PRO A 51 -3.52 10.54 17.09
N THR A 52 -4.51 11.38 16.78
CA THR A 52 -5.68 10.97 15.99
C THR A 52 -5.24 10.69 14.56
N ASP A 53 -5.79 9.64 13.94
CA ASP A 53 -5.46 9.21 12.58
C ASP A 53 -6.73 8.69 11.89
N PRO A 54 -6.99 9.03 10.61
CA PRO A 54 -8.17 8.52 9.90
C PRO A 54 -8.18 6.99 9.74
N LEU A 55 -7.02 6.34 9.80
CA LEU A 55 -6.87 4.89 9.79
C LEU A 55 -6.88 4.27 11.19
N ALA A 56 -6.93 5.06 12.27
CA ALA A 56 -7.17 4.51 13.60
C ALA A 56 -8.63 3.99 13.69
N PRO A 57 -8.90 2.84 14.31
CA PRO A 57 -10.26 2.32 14.48
C PRO A 57 -11.17 3.31 15.21
N SER A 58 -12.35 3.57 14.67
CA SER A 58 -13.26 4.62 15.16
C SER A 58 -13.90 4.32 16.53
N ASN A 59 -13.86 3.07 16.99
CA ASN A 59 -14.61 2.60 18.17
C ASN A 59 -13.73 2.15 19.35
N GLU A 60 -12.41 2.31 19.25
CA GLU A 60 -11.47 1.86 20.27
C GLU A 60 -10.56 3.00 20.71
N VAL A 61 -10.08 2.93 21.95
CA VAL A 61 -8.94 3.77 22.38
C VAL A 61 -7.82 3.50 21.36
N PRO A 62 -7.22 4.53 20.72
CA PRO A 62 -6.16 4.31 19.74
C PRO A 62 -5.10 3.37 20.31
N GLN A 63 -4.87 2.25 19.63
CA GLN A 63 -3.75 1.36 19.93
C GLN A 63 -2.79 1.42 18.75
N PRO A 64 -1.47 1.33 18.99
CA PRO A 64 -0.48 1.45 17.94
C PRO A 64 -0.72 0.46 16.79
N ASP A 65 -1.07 -0.80 17.08
CA ASP A 65 -1.05 -1.90 16.12
C ASP A 65 -2.40 -2.18 15.43
N LEU A 66 -3.42 -1.33 15.61
CA LEU A 66 -4.75 -1.56 15.02
C LEU A 66 -4.93 -0.98 13.61
N ILE A 67 -3.96 -0.21 13.10
CA ILE A 67 -4.07 0.34 11.74
C ILE A 67 -4.11 -0.78 10.70
N GLU A 68 -3.33 -1.86 10.90
CA GLU A 68 -3.33 -3.00 9.99
C GLU A 68 -4.75 -3.58 9.77
N THR A 69 -5.53 -3.73 10.84
CA THR A 69 -6.93 -4.18 10.75
C THR A 69 -7.78 -3.22 9.92
N THR A 70 -7.61 -1.91 10.12
CA THR A 70 -8.32 -0.90 9.31
C THR A 70 -7.93 -0.97 7.83
N LEU A 71 -6.65 -1.15 7.51
CA LEU A 71 -6.21 -1.30 6.12
C LEU A 71 -6.81 -2.56 5.48
N ARG A 72 -6.91 -3.65 6.22
CA ARG A 72 -7.58 -4.88 5.78
C ARG A 72 -9.08 -4.66 5.54
N GLU A 73 -9.76 -3.91 6.40
CA GLU A 73 -11.17 -3.52 6.19
C GLU A 73 -11.33 -2.66 4.92
N ILE A 74 -10.42 -1.71 4.69
CA ILE A 74 -10.41 -0.89 3.47
C ILE A 74 -10.21 -1.78 2.23
N ALA A 75 -9.26 -2.72 2.27
CA ALA A 75 -9.03 -3.67 1.19
C ALA A 75 -10.29 -4.51 0.89
N SER A 76 -10.97 -5.03 1.92
CA SER A 76 -12.25 -5.75 1.77
C SER A 76 -13.30 -4.89 1.06
N ARG A 77 -13.47 -3.64 1.50
CA ARG A 77 -14.45 -2.71 0.90
C ARG A 77 -14.16 -2.41 -0.57
N ILE A 78 -12.89 -2.31 -0.97
CA ILE A 78 -12.51 -2.12 -2.37
C ILE A 78 -12.81 -3.38 -3.19
N SER A 79 -12.50 -4.55 -2.65
CA SER A 79 -12.79 -5.85 -3.29
C SER A 79 -14.29 -6.10 -3.46
N GLU A 80 -15.11 -5.62 -2.52
CA GLU A 80 -16.58 -5.70 -2.62
C GLU A 80 -17.16 -4.69 -3.62
N ALA A 81 -16.52 -3.53 -3.78
CA ALA A 81 -17.02 -2.44 -4.61
C ALA A 81 -16.57 -2.53 -6.08
N THR A 82 -15.51 -3.29 -6.38
CA THR A 82 -14.88 -3.31 -7.71
C THR A 82 -14.65 -4.75 -8.20
N ALA A 83 -14.25 -4.90 -9.47
CA ALA A 83 -13.85 -6.20 -10.01
C ALA A 83 -12.41 -6.61 -9.61
N ALA A 84 -11.68 -5.74 -8.92
CA ALA A 84 -10.33 -6.01 -8.45
C ALA A 84 -10.34 -6.63 -7.05
N THR A 85 -9.34 -7.43 -6.72
CA THR A 85 -9.13 -7.92 -5.34
C THR A 85 -7.98 -7.15 -4.70
N ALA A 86 -8.29 -6.35 -3.69
CA ALA A 86 -7.30 -5.61 -2.92
C ALA A 86 -6.77 -6.43 -1.73
N PHE A 87 -5.49 -6.27 -1.42
CA PHE A 87 -4.84 -6.94 -0.28
C PHE A 87 -3.72 -6.07 0.32
N ILE A 88 -3.35 -6.39 1.56
CA ILE A 88 -2.15 -5.85 2.23
C ILE A 88 -1.09 -6.94 2.39
N ALA A 89 0.16 -6.57 2.66
CA ALA A 89 1.28 -7.51 2.65
C ALA A 89 1.12 -8.65 3.67
N SER A 90 0.52 -8.37 4.83
CA SER A 90 0.28 -9.36 5.88
C SER A 90 -0.85 -10.34 5.57
N ASP A 91 -1.60 -10.14 4.48
CA ASP A 91 -2.62 -11.10 4.03
C ASP A 91 -2.00 -12.25 3.21
N VAL A 92 -0.72 -12.18 2.86
CA VAL A 92 -0.05 -13.13 1.96
C VAL A 92 0.83 -14.11 2.74
N ASP A 93 0.71 -15.41 2.45
CA ASP A 93 1.44 -16.49 3.12
C ASP A 93 2.89 -16.64 2.62
N ILE A 94 3.62 -15.52 2.56
CA ILE A 94 5.07 -15.50 2.37
C ILE A 94 5.67 -14.85 3.62
N PRO A 95 6.38 -15.60 4.48
CA PRO A 95 6.94 -15.02 5.69
C PRO A 95 8.14 -14.13 5.38
N THR A 96 8.30 -13.06 6.15
CA THR A 96 9.53 -12.28 6.14
C THR A 96 10.67 -13.03 6.83
N ARG A 97 11.92 -12.68 6.53
CA ARG A 97 13.10 -13.23 7.26
C ARG A 97 13.01 -13.07 8.77
N LYS A 98 12.42 -11.97 9.23
CA LYS A 98 12.22 -11.71 10.66
C LYS A 98 11.20 -12.67 11.25
N GLU A 99 10.07 -12.89 10.58
CA GLU A 99 9.05 -13.83 11.05
C GLU A 99 9.54 -15.27 11.07
N VAL A 100 10.33 -15.68 10.08
CA VAL A 100 10.96 -17.01 10.10
C VAL A 100 11.84 -17.18 11.34
N ALA A 101 12.66 -16.18 11.66
CA ALA A 101 13.51 -16.20 12.85
C ALA A 101 12.70 -16.18 14.16
N ASP A 102 11.69 -15.31 14.25
CA ASP A 102 10.89 -15.13 15.47
C ASP A 102 9.96 -16.33 15.74
N LYS A 103 9.39 -16.93 14.68
CA LYS A 103 8.43 -18.04 14.76
C LYS A 103 9.10 -19.42 14.62
N GLY A 104 10.41 -19.47 14.30
CA GLY A 104 11.16 -20.71 14.13
C GLY A 104 10.66 -21.56 12.96
N LEU A 105 10.32 -20.93 11.83
CA LEU A 105 9.81 -21.63 10.65
C LEU A 105 10.93 -22.33 9.88
N ASP A 106 10.63 -23.49 9.29
CA ASP A 106 11.59 -24.26 8.49
C ASP A 106 11.75 -23.71 7.06
N GLU A 107 10.88 -22.80 6.63
CA GLU A 107 10.91 -22.21 5.29
C GLU A 107 11.74 -20.91 5.22
N PRO A 108 12.34 -20.59 4.06
CA PRO A 108 13.16 -19.38 3.94
C PRO A 108 12.30 -18.13 3.89
N GLY A 109 12.60 -17.11 4.70
CA GLY A 109 11.87 -15.86 4.64
C GLY A 109 12.34 -14.93 3.51
N MET A 110 11.44 -14.09 3.01
CA MET A 110 11.76 -13.04 2.04
C MET A 110 12.20 -11.75 2.76
N ALA A 111 13.10 -10.97 2.15
CA ALA A 111 13.37 -9.62 2.65
C ALA A 111 12.13 -8.75 2.36
N VAL A 112 11.74 -7.87 3.28
CA VAL A 112 10.52 -7.06 3.17
C VAL A 112 10.48 -6.29 1.84
N ILE A 113 11.60 -5.70 1.43
CA ILE A 113 11.65 -4.94 0.18
C ILE A 113 11.47 -5.82 -1.07
N ASP A 114 12.07 -7.02 -1.08
CA ASP A 114 11.94 -7.98 -2.17
C ASP A 114 10.49 -8.48 -2.27
N GLN A 115 9.85 -8.67 -1.11
CA GLN A 115 8.46 -9.07 -0.98
C GLN A 115 7.52 -8.01 -1.53
N SER A 116 7.68 -6.75 -1.12
CA SER A 116 6.85 -5.64 -1.60
C SER A 116 7.00 -5.42 -3.11
N VAL A 117 8.21 -5.58 -3.67
CA VAL A 117 8.42 -5.55 -5.12
C VAL A 117 7.75 -6.74 -5.81
N ALA A 118 7.83 -7.95 -5.23
CA ALA A 118 7.18 -9.14 -5.78
C ALA A 118 5.65 -9.00 -5.80
N PHE A 119 5.06 -8.47 -4.73
CA PHE A 119 3.63 -8.20 -4.60
C PHE A 119 3.18 -7.12 -5.57
N ALA A 120 3.93 -6.01 -5.67
CA ALA A 120 3.64 -4.94 -6.61
C ALA A 120 3.68 -5.41 -8.08
N ARG A 121 4.55 -6.37 -8.37
CA ARG A 121 4.71 -6.97 -9.70
C ARG A 121 3.64 -7.97 -10.05
N ALA A 122 3.14 -8.73 -9.07
CA ALA A 122 1.99 -9.60 -9.25
C ALA A 122 0.68 -8.80 -9.35
N SER A 123 0.64 -7.59 -8.79
CA SER A 123 -0.56 -6.75 -8.76
C SER A 123 -0.78 -6.00 -10.05
N ALA A 124 -2.02 -5.71 -10.44
CA ALA A 124 -2.34 -4.81 -11.54
C ALA A 124 -2.11 -3.34 -11.14
N GLY A 125 -2.52 -2.97 -9.93
CA GLY A 125 -2.37 -1.62 -9.39
C GLY A 125 -1.63 -1.58 -8.05
N ASN A 126 -1.03 -0.44 -7.73
CA ASN A 126 -0.33 -0.19 -6.47
C ASN A 126 -0.80 1.12 -5.85
N ALA A 127 -1.27 1.06 -4.61
CA ALA A 127 -1.74 2.22 -3.86
C ALA A 127 -0.90 2.42 -2.59
N PHE A 128 -0.33 3.61 -2.42
CA PHE A 128 0.48 3.96 -1.27
C PHE A 128 -0.28 4.96 -0.40
N VAL A 129 -0.59 4.60 0.85
CA VAL A 129 -1.35 5.41 1.79
C VAL A 129 -0.41 6.01 2.82
N PHE A 130 -0.46 7.33 2.96
CA PHE A 130 0.30 8.09 3.94
C PHE A 130 -0.64 8.89 4.84
N THR A 131 -0.50 8.71 6.14
CA THR A 131 -1.13 9.56 7.15
C THR A 131 -0.07 10.27 7.96
N LYS A 132 -0.44 11.39 8.57
CA LYS A 132 0.45 12.18 9.42
C LYS A 132 0.91 11.40 10.64
N ALA A 133 0.01 10.59 11.19
CA ALA A 133 0.18 9.90 12.46
C ALA A 133 0.64 8.43 12.32
N GLY A 134 0.54 7.85 11.12
CA GLY A 134 1.06 6.53 10.81
C GLY A 134 2.58 6.47 10.84
N LEU A 135 3.14 5.33 11.24
CA LEU A 135 4.57 5.06 11.07
C LEU A 135 4.85 4.74 9.59
N THR A 136 5.24 5.75 8.84
CA THR A 136 5.39 5.69 7.37
C THR A 136 6.77 5.23 6.90
N THR A 137 7.70 4.87 7.78
CA THR A 137 9.08 4.52 7.39
C THR A 137 9.16 3.33 6.43
N GLY A 138 8.31 2.31 6.61
CA GLY A 138 8.21 1.18 5.70
C GLY A 138 7.68 1.60 4.32
N VAL A 139 6.45 2.13 4.31
CA VAL A 139 5.77 2.59 3.08
C VAL A 139 6.61 3.62 2.32
N GLY A 140 7.30 4.53 3.00
CA GLY A 140 8.16 5.53 2.40
C GLY A 140 9.36 4.92 1.65
N ALA A 141 9.99 3.89 2.22
CA ALA A 141 11.08 3.18 1.54
C ALA A 141 10.55 2.42 0.31
N GLU A 142 9.38 1.81 0.42
CA GLU A 142 8.74 1.03 -0.64
C GLU A 142 8.24 1.92 -1.79
N THR A 143 7.71 3.10 -1.47
CA THR A 143 7.25 4.10 -2.46
C THR A 143 8.41 4.65 -3.30
N GLY A 144 9.66 4.54 -2.84
CA GLY A 144 10.84 4.79 -3.68
C GLY A 144 11.30 3.56 -4.46
N ALA A 145 11.38 2.40 -3.79
CA ALA A 145 11.95 1.19 -4.39
C ALA A 145 11.08 0.58 -5.50
N ILE A 146 9.75 0.61 -5.35
CA ILE A 146 8.82 0.01 -6.30
C ILE A 146 8.81 0.77 -7.64
N PRO A 147 8.57 2.10 -7.69
CA PRO A 147 8.67 2.86 -8.94
C PRO A 147 10.03 2.74 -9.63
N GLU A 148 11.13 2.70 -8.86
CA GLU A 148 12.47 2.49 -9.39
C GLU A 148 12.62 1.11 -10.04
N HIS A 149 12.09 0.05 -9.41
CA HIS A 149 12.08 -1.30 -9.98
C HIS A 149 11.38 -1.34 -11.34
N PHE A 150 10.25 -0.63 -11.48
CA PHE A 150 9.51 -0.51 -12.73
C PHE A 150 10.11 0.53 -13.69
N ARG A 151 11.23 1.17 -13.34
CA ARG A 151 11.95 2.17 -14.16
C ARG A 151 11.07 3.36 -14.54
N LEU A 152 10.12 3.75 -13.69
CA LEU A 152 9.14 4.78 -14.04
C LEU A 152 9.79 6.16 -14.30
N ARG A 153 10.98 6.42 -13.73
CA ARG A 153 11.75 7.66 -13.94
C ARG A 153 12.29 7.84 -15.36
N LYS A 154 12.33 6.78 -16.18
CA LYS A 154 12.93 6.81 -17.52
C LYS A 154 11.85 6.71 -18.58
N PRO A 155 11.38 7.84 -19.16
CA PRO A 155 10.40 7.82 -20.23
C PRO A 155 10.83 6.90 -21.38
N GLY A 156 9.96 5.99 -21.78
CA GLY A 156 10.21 5.01 -22.85
C GLY A 156 10.94 3.73 -22.41
N GLU A 157 11.41 3.63 -21.16
CA GLU A 157 11.96 2.40 -20.56
C GLU A 157 11.09 1.84 -19.43
N SER A 158 10.00 2.52 -19.10
CA SER A 158 9.05 2.13 -18.05
C SER A 158 8.53 0.71 -18.33
N LEU A 159 8.63 -0.15 -17.32
CA LEU A 159 8.17 -1.54 -17.39
C LEU A 159 6.66 -1.65 -17.14
N ARG A 160 6.01 -0.54 -16.77
CA ARG A 160 4.58 -0.38 -16.54
C ARG A 160 4.14 1.06 -16.74
N ASP A 161 2.85 1.24 -16.94
CA ASP A 161 2.21 2.54 -16.95
C ASP A 161 2.23 3.18 -15.53
N PRO A 162 2.82 4.37 -15.34
CA PRO A 162 2.81 5.09 -14.06
C PRO A 162 1.40 5.32 -13.50
N ARG A 163 0.38 5.38 -14.36
CA ARG A 163 -1.03 5.58 -13.98
C ARG A 163 -1.60 4.43 -13.16
N MET A 164 -0.95 3.27 -13.13
CA MET A 164 -1.28 2.12 -12.28
C MET A 164 -0.71 2.23 -10.86
N PHE A 165 -0.08 3.36 -10.52
CA PHE A 165 0.47 3.68 -9.21
C PHE A 165 -0.16 4.99 -8.71
N CYS A 166 -0.56 5.03 -7.44
CA CYS A 166 -1.14 6.24 -6.87
C CYS A 166 -0.78 6.39 -5.40
N ILE A 167 -0.39 7.61 -5.02
CA ILE A 167 -0.16 8.02 -3.65
C ILE A 167 -1.44 8.66 -3.12
N PHE A 168 -1.90 8.17 -1.97
CA PHE A 168 -3.01 8.71 -1.21
C PHE A 168 -2.45 9.31 0.07
N ALA A 169 -2.58 10.62 0.27
CA ALA A 169 -2.06 11.27 1.47
C ALA A 169 -3.14 11.99 2.27
N GLU A 170 -3.02 11.95 3.59
CA GLU A 170 -3.90 12.68 4.49
C GLU A 170 -3.78 14.19 4.24
N GLY A 171 -4.93 14.84 4.09
CA GLY A 171 -5.07 16.28 3.98
C GLY A 171 -6.35 16.77 4.64
N GLU A 172 -6.44 18.07 4.84
CA GLU A 172 -7.63 18.75 5.36
C GLU A 172 -8.36 19.42 4.20
N ARG A 173 -9.66 19.12 4.05
CA ARG A 173 -10.43 19.61 2.92
C ARG A 173 -10.84 21.07 3.16
N ARG A 174 -10.58 21.93 2.18
CA ARG A 174 -11.01 23.33 2.17
C ARG A 174 -12.37 23.49 1.50
N ASP A 175 -13.06 24.58 1.83
CA ASP A 175 -14.38 24.93 1.27
C ASP A 175 -14.40 25.01 -0.28
N ASN A 176 -13.26 25.34 -0.89
CA ASN A 176 -13.11 25.42 -2.35
C ASN A 176 -12.86 24.05 -3.02
N GLY A 177 -12.87 22.94 -2.26
CA GLY A 177 -12.63 21.58 -2.74
C GLY A 177 -11.16 21.18 -2.89
N THR A 178 -10.21 22.06 -2.54
CA THR A 178 -8.77 21.73 -2.46
C THR A 178 -8.42 21.14 -1.09
N TYR A 179 -7.21 20.60 -0.95
CA TYR A 179 -6.72 20.04 0.33
C TYR A 179 -5.47 20.78 0.80
N ASP A 180 -5.37 20.95 2.12
CA ASP A 180 -4.11 21.24 2.79
C ASP A 180 -3.45 19.94 3.24
N PRO A 181 -2.20 19.66 2.82
CA PRO A 181 -1.52 18.44 3.23
C PRO A 181 -1.34 18.37 4.76
N ARG A 182 -1.77 17.26 5.37
CA ARG A 182 -1.46 16.94 6.78
C ARG A 182 -0.24 16.06 6.90
N PHE A 183 -0.08 15.15 5.95
CA PHE A 183 1.19 14.48 5.69
C PHE A 183 2.02 15.32 4.72
N SER A 184 3.32 15.46 4.98
CA SER A 184 4.28 16.01 4.02
C SER A 184 5.64 15.35 4.23
N SER A 185 6.29 15.04 3.11
CA SER A 185 7.65 14.53 3.05
C SER A 185 8.23 14.95 1.72
N ALA A 186 9.33 15.72 1.72
CA ALA A 186 9.92 16.25 0.50
C ALA A 186 10.17 15.15 -0.54
N SER A 187 10.65 13.97 -0.12
CA SER A 187 10.88 12.85 -1.02
C SER A 187 9.61 12.26 -1.62
N ILE A 188 8.48 12.31 -0.91
CA ILE A 188 7.18 11.80 -1.38
C ILE A 188 6.48 12.83 -2.26
N ASP A 189 6.60 14.12 -1.89
CA ASP A 189 6.07 15.24 -2.66
C ASP A 189 6.74 15.34 -4.06
N GLU A 190 8.00 14.90 -4.18
CA GLU A 190 8.74 14.83 -5.46
C GLU A 190 8.39 13.60 -6.34
N MET A 191 7.51 12.69 -5.90
CA MET A 191 7.23 11.45 -6.65
C MET A 191 6.45 11.69 -7.95
N ASP A 192 5.63 12.73 -8.02
CA ASP A 192 4.97 13.18 -9.26
C ASP A 192 6.04 13.59 -10.28
N ASP A 193 6.92 14.53 -9.91
CA ASP A 193 8.00 15.00 -10.80
C ASP A 193 9.00 13.89 -11.18
N ALA A 194 9.32 12.99 -10.24
CA ALA A 194 10.36 11.99 -10.43
C ALA A 194 9.91 10.72 -11.18
N TYR A 195 8.62 10.38 -11.10
CA TYR A 195 8.10 9.09 -11.57
C TYR A 195 6.72 9.19 -12.25
N ASP A 196 6.14 10.39 -12.40
CA ASP A 196 4.78 10.64 -12.93
C ASP A 196 3.71 9.93 -12.10
N LEU A 197 3.94 9.82 -10.78
CA LEU A 197 2.99 9.20 -9.87
C LEU A 197 1.87 10.17 -9.53
N ARG A 198 0.64 9.66 -9.58
CA ARG A 198 -0.52 10.44 -9.16
C ARG A 198 -0.56 10.62 -7.66
N PHE A 199 -1.10 11.76 -7.28
CA PHE A 199 -1.32 12.14 -5.90
C PHE A 199 -2.79 12.47 -5.65
N MET A 200 -3.40 11.83 -4.66
CA MET A 200 -4.76 12.09 -4.22
C MET A 200 -4.77 12.36 -2.72
N TYR A 201 -5.38 13.47 -2.30
CA TYR A 201 -5.58 13.75 -0.88
C TYR A 201 -6.90 13.18 -0.38
N PHE A 202 -6.94 12.80 0.90
CA PHE A 202 -8.15 12.39 1.62
C PHE A 202 -8.13 12.95 3.05
N GLU A 203 -9.29 13.25 3.60
CA GLU A 203 -9.47 13.73 4.98
C GLU A 203 -10.00 12.62 5.90
N THR A 204 -10.87 11.77 5.38
CA THR A 204 -11.52 10.69 6.14
C THR A 204 -11.26 9.32 5.54
N ARG A 205 -11.48 8.28 6.35
CA ARG A 205 -11.40 6.89 5.91
C ARG A 205 -12.37 6.61 4.75
N GLU A 206 -13.58 7.14 4.83
CA GLU A 206 -14.61 6.96 3.81
C GLU A 206 -14.17 7.58 2.48
N GLU A 207 -13.63 8.79 2.54
CA GLU A 207 -13.11 9.46 1.35
C GLU A 207 -11.91 8.73 0.75
N LEU A 208 -11.03 8.16 1.58
CA LEU A 208 -9.94 7.30 1.09
C LEU A 208 -10.49 6.10 0.31
N VAL A 209 -11.51 5.41 0.83
CA VAL A 209 -12.14 4.27 0.15
C VAL A 209 -12.74 4.71 -1.19
N GLU A 210 -13.48 5.82 -1.23
CA GLU A 210 -14.08 6.35 -2.46
C GLU A 210 -13.02 6.66 -3.53
N LYS A 211 -11.89 7.26 -3.12
CA LYS A 211 -10.79 7.59 -4.03
C LYS A 211 -10.04 6.36 -4.50
N LEU A 212 -9.85 5.36 -3.63
CA LEU A 212 -9.26 4.07 -4.00
C LEU A 212 -10.13 3.33 -5.02
N VAL A 213 -11.45 3.29 -4.82
CA VAL A 213 -12.40 2.73 -5.79
C VAL A 213 -12.31 3.46 -7.12
N THR A 214 -12.33 4.80 -7.10
CA THR A 214 -12.20 5.63 -8.31
C THR A 214 -10.90 5.33 -9.06
N PHE A 215 -9.78 5.22 -8.34
CA PHE A 215 -8.48 4.87 -8.92
C PHE A 215 -8.49 3.49 -9.58
N VAL A 216 -9.09 2.49 -8.92
CA VAL A 216 -9.20 1.13 -9.44
C VAL A 216 -10.00 1.09 -10.72
N GLU A 217 -11.19 1.70 -10.72
CA GLU A 217 -12.10 1.69 -11.88
C GLU A 217 -11.56 2.49 -13.06
N ALA A 218 -10.88 3.62 -12.79
CA ALA A 218 -10.38 4.49 -13.85
C ALA A 218 -9.07 4.01 -14.48
N TYR A 219 -8.24 3.26 -13.74
CA TYR A 219 -6.87 2.96 -14.16
C TYR A 219 -6.46 1.51 -13.99
N VAL A 220 -6.71 0.90 -12.84
CA VAL A 220 -6.25 -0.47 -12.58
C VAL A 220 -6.96 -1.47 -13.48
N ILE A 221 -8.29 -1.46 -13.49
CA ILE A 221 -9.09 -2.39 -14.29
C ILE A 221 -8.90 -2.15 -15.79
N PRO A 222 -9.00 -0.91 -16.32
CA PRO A 222 -8.86 -0.67 -17.76
C PRO A 222 -7.47 -1.00 -18.29
N LEU A 223 -6.41 -0.57 -17.60
CA LEU A 223 -5.04 -0.73 -18.10
C LEU A 223 -4.53 -2.16 -17.92
N HIS A 224 -5.06 -2.91 -16.95
CA HIS A 224 -4.75 -4.34 -16.81
C HIS A 224 -5.20 -5.15 -18.03
N GLY A 225 -6.34 -4.78 -18.63
CA GLY A 225 -6.85 -5.43 -19.85
C GLY A 225 -6.03 -5.12 -21.10
N ASP A 226 -5.43 -3.92 -21.16
CA ASP A 226 -4.61 -3.48 -22.30
C ASP A 226 -3.21 -4.11 -22.32
N ASP A 227 -2.67 -4.53 -21.16
CA ASP A 227 -1.37 -5.21 -21.03
C ASP A 227 -1.40 -6.69 -21.51
N GLN A 228 -2.56 -7.23 -21.90
CA GLN A 228 -2.72 -8.63 -22.38
C GLN A 228 -2.97 -8.77 -23.91
N LEU A 229 -2.94 -7.67 -24.68
CA LEU A 229 -3.07 -7.67 -26.15
C LEU A 229 -1.72 -7.41 -26.86
#